data_AF-A0ABD5Q3T3-F1
#
_entry.id   AF-A0ABD5Q3T3-F1
#
_cell.length_a   1.000
_cell.length_b   1.000
_cell.length_c   1.000
_cell.angle_alpha   90.00
_cell.angle_beta   90.00
_cell.angle_gamma   90.00
#
_symmetry.space_group_name_H-M   'P 1'
#
loop_
_entity.id
_entity.type
_entity.pdbx_description
1 polymer ?
#
loop_
_entity_poly.entity_id
_entity_poly.type
_entity_poly.pdbx_seq_one_letter_code
_entity_poly.pdbx_strand_id
1 'polypeptide(L)' 'MNVFVREIGRAETPRELRLSGDRIVVEDNVGESIHVHVGNTRIEFSIDDYLAFADCIEAAERGVERGDY' A
#
# COMPACT_ATOMS: atom_id res chain seq x y z
N MET A 1 -7.14 1.40 -14.26
CA MET A 1 -6.51 1.54 -12.94
C MET A 1 -6.15 3.00 -12.72
N ASN A 2 -6.94 3.69 -11.90
CA ASN A 2 -6.68 5.08 -11.54
C ASN A 2 -6.05 5.09 -10.15
N VAL A 3 -4.73 5.02 -10.09
CA VAL A 3 -4.00 5.05 -8.82
C VAL A 3 -3.64 6.49 -8.48
N PHE A 4 -4.07 6.96 -7.31
CA PHE A 4 -3.68 8.26 -6.80
C PHE A 4 -2.62 8.09 -5.71
N VAL A 5 -1.42 8.60 -5.98
CA VAL A 5 -0.30 8.57 -5.04
C VAL A 5 -0.12 9.97 -4.46
N ARG A 6 -0.17 10.07 -3.13
CA ARG A 6 0.04 11.34 -2.43
C ARG A 6 1.09 11.18 -1.33
N GLU A 7 2.03 12.11 -1.29
CA GLU A 7 2.95 12.29 -0.15
C GLU A 7 2.16 12.90 1.03
N ILE A 8 2.21 12.25 2.20
CA ILE A 8 1.46 12.72 3.39
C ILE A 8 2.15 13.90 4.10
N GLY A 9 3.37 14.26 3.71
CA GLY A 9 4.02 15.50 4.14
C GLY A 9 5.54 15.40 4.14
N ARG A 10 6.20 16.51 3.81
CA ARG A 10 7.66 16.65 3.77
C ARG A 10 8.17 17.26 5.08
N ALA A 11 7.91 16.60 6.20
CA ALA A 11 8.69 16.85 7.41
C ALA A 11 9.85 15.85 7.41
N GLU A 12 11.03 16.25 7.90
CA GLU A 12 12.03 15.26 8.33
C GLU A 12 11.31 14.34 9.31
N THR A 13 10.95 13.13 8.88
CA THR A 13 10.23 12.21 9.74
C THR A 13 11.08 12.06 10.99
N PRO A 14 10.63 12.54 12.17
CA PRO A 14 11.41 12.37 13.38
C PRO A 14 11.77 10.89 13.46
N ARG A 15 13.03 10.55 13.75
CA ARG A 15 13.46 9.13 13.79
C ARG A 15 12.57 8.27 14.70
N GLU A 16 11.84 8.90 15.62
CA GLU A 16 10.84 8.33 16.53
C GLU A 16 9.41 8.22 15.96
N LEU A 17 9.05 8.97 14.91
CA LEU A 17 7.85 8.76 14.08
C LEU A 17 8.07 7.64 13.04
N ARG A 18 9.00 6.72 13.33
CA ARG A 18 8.92 5.34 12.87
C ARG A 18 7.81 4.63 13.65
N LEU A 19 6.58 5.12 13.55
CA LEU A 19 5.44 4.21 13.57
C LEU A 19 5.50 3.48 12.23
N SER A 20 6.50 2.60 12.13
CA SER A 20 6.66 1.62 11.07
C SER A 20 6.99 2.15 9.67
N GLY A 21 8.25 2.51 9.42
CA GLY A 21 8.74 2.69 8.04
C GLY A 21 8.60 1.42 7.17
N ASP A 22 8.45 0.26 7.80
CA ASP A 22 8.31 -1.06 7.16
C ASP A 22 6.90 -1.65 7.22
N ARG A 23 5.90 -0.95 7.79
CA ARG A 23 4.55 -1.50 7.93
C ARG A 23 3.65 -0.95 6.84
N ILE A 24 3.02 -1.89 6.16
CA ILE A 24 1.89 -1.63 5.28
C ILE A 24 0.65 -1.54 6.17
N VAL A 25 -0.09 -0.44 6.07
CA VAL A 25 -1.41 -0.28 6.72
C VAL A 25 -2.47 -0.15 5.65
N VAL A 26 -3.54 -0.93 5.78
CA VAL A 26 -4.68 -0.92 4.85
C VAL A 26 -5.90 -0.39 5.61
N GLU A 27 -6.51 0.67 5.09
CA GLU A 27 -7.72 1.28 5.66
C GLU A 27 -8.87 1.21 4.64
N ASP A 28 -10.02 0.71 5.10
CA ASP A 28 -11.29 0.78 4.36
C ASP A 28 -11.94 2.14 4.61
N ASN A 29 -12.03 2.98 3.57
CA ASN A 29 -12.64 4.29 3.64
C ASN A 29 -14.16 4.18 3.39
N VAL A 30 -14.85 3.50 4.32
CA VAL A 30 -16.32 3.39 4.37
C VAL A 30 -16.92 2.80 3.07
N GLY A 31 -16.22 1.88 2.43
CA GLY A 31 -16.70 1.23 1.20
C GLY A 31 -16.66 2.10 -0.07
N GLU A 32 -16.01 3.26 -0.04
CA GLU A 32 -15.82 4.11 -1.22
C GLU A 32 -14.45 3.91 -1.87
N SER A 33 -13.41 3.72 -1.05
CA SER A 33 -12.02 3.52 -1.51
C SER A 33 -11.21 2.75 -0.48
N ILE A 34 -10.07 2.20 -0.93
CA ILE A 34 -9.09 1.57 -0.05
C ILE A 34 -7.82 2.42 -0.02
N HIS A 35 -7.35 2.77 1.17
CA HIS A 35 -6.07 3.45 1.36
C HIS A 35 -5.00 2.45 1.81
N VAL A 36 -3.89 2.42 1.07
CA VAL A 36 -2.69 1.69 1.47
C VAL A 36 -1.62 2.69 1.85
N HIS A 37 -1.17 2.63 3.09
CA HIS A 37 -0.08 3.44 3.62
C HIS A 37 1.20 2.64 3.63
N VAL A 38 2.24 3.19 2.99
CA VAL A 38 3.60 2.66 3.00
C VAL A 38 4.56 3.81 3.30
N GLY A 39 5.11 3.83 4.52
CA GLY A 39 5.93 4.94 5.00
C GLY A 39 5.17 6.28 4.94
N ASN A 40 5.71 7.26 4.21
CA ASN A 40 5.10 8.57 3.98
C ASN A 40 4.19 8.64 2.74
N THR A 41 3.95 7.49 2.09
CA THR A 41 3.14 7.39 0.87
C THR A 41 1.76 6.84 1.21
N ARG A 42 0.72 7.52 0.70
CA ARG A 42 -0.64 6.98 0.63
C ARG A 42 -0.98 6.69 -0.81
N ILE A 43 -1.42 5.46 -1.05
CA ILE A 43 -1.95 5.00 -2.32
C ILE A 43 -3.44 4.81 -2.13
N GLU A 44 -4.22 5.45 -2.97
CA GLU A 44 -5.68 5.36 -2.96
C GLU A 44 -6.15 4.53 -4.16
N PHE A 45 -6.99 3.55 -3.86
CA PHE A 45 -7.55 2.62 -4.83
C PHE A 45 -9.08 2.70 -4.81
N SER A 46 -9.70 2.51 -5.98
CA SER A 46 -11.07 1.98 -6.01
C SER A 46 -11.09 0.55 -5.45
N ILE A 47 -12.25 0.06 -5.01
CA ILE A 47 -12.36 -1.32 -4.48
C ILE A 47 -11.89 -2.33 -5.54
N ASP A 48 -12.33 -2.19 -6.80
CA ASP A 48 -11.98 -3.12 -7.87
C ASP A 48 -10.46 -3.10 -8.17
N ASP A 49 -9.84 -1.91 -8.19
CA ASP A 49 -8.40 -1.78 -8.40
C ASP A 49 -7.60 -2.38 -7.23
N TYR A 50 -8.09 -2.27 -5.99
CA TYR A 50 -7.45 -2.88 -4.83
C TYR A 50 -7.51 -4.41 -4.87
N LEU A 51 -8.65 -4.99 -5.26
CA LEU A 51 -8.79 -6.44 -5.40
C LEU A 51 -7.87 -7.00 -6.49
N ALA A 52 -7.82 -6.35 -7.65
CA ALA A 52 -6.89 -6.73 -8.72
C ALA A 52 -5.43 -6.59 -8.28
N PHE A 53 -5.10 -5.57 -7.48
CA PHE A 53 -3.78 -5.44 -6.89
C PHE A 53 -3.46 -6.57 -5.91
N ALA A 54 -4.39 -6.95 -5.04
CA ALA A 54 -4.23 -8.05 -4.08
C ALA A 54 -3.96 -9.38 -4.80
N ASP A 55 -4.70 -9.69 -5.86
CA ASP A 55 -4.48 -10.89 -6.68
C ASP A 55 -3.06 -10.92 -7.30
N CYS A 56 -2.56 -9.77 -7.76
CA CYS A 56 -1.20 -9.66 -8.28
C CYS A 56 -0.14 -9.93 -7.21
N ILE A 57 -0.37 -9.45 -5.97
CA ILE A 57 0.54 -9.68 -4.85
C ILE A 57 0.58 -11.16 -4.46
N GLU A 58 -0.58 -11.83 -4.37
CA GLU A 58 -0.63 -13.27 -4.09
C GLU A 58 0.07 -14.10 -5.16
N ALA A 59 -0.10 -13.74 -6.44
CA ALA A 59 0.58 -14.39 -7.55
C ALA A 59 2.10 -14.20 -7.47
N ALA A 60 2.55 -12.99 -7.13
CA ALA A 60 3.96 -12.67 -6.95
C ALA A 60 4.58 -13.42 -5.75
N GLU A 61 3.88 -13.49 -4.61
CA GLU A 61 4.33 -14.25 -3.44
C GLU A 61 4.58 -15.72 -3.78
N ARG A 62 3.65 -16.36 -4.50
CA ARG A 62 3.81 -17.75 -4.96
C ARG A 62 5.02 -17.92 -5.90
N GLY A 63 5.33 -16.93 -6.73
CA GLY A 63 6.53 -16.94 -7.56
C GLY A 63 7.80 -16.86 -6.72
N VAL A 64 7.82 -15.98 -5.73
CA VAL A 64 8.94 -15.83 -4.78
C VAL A 64 9.18 -17.11 -3.98
N GLU A 65 8.13 -17.75 -3.46
CA GLU A 65 8.24 -19.02 -2.72
C GLU A 65 8.83 -20.15 -3.57
N ARG A 66 8.57 -20.14 -4.88
CA ARG A 66 9.11 -21.12 -5.83
C ARG A 66 10.54 -20.81 -6.27
N GLY A 67 11.04 -19.61 -5.96
CA GLY A 67 12.32 -19.11 -6.44
C GLY A 67 12.29 -18.67 -7.91
N ASP A 68 11.11 -18.38 -8.44
CA ASP A 68 10.90 -17.88 -9.80
C ASP A 68 11.05 -16.34 -9.79
N TYR A 69 12.28 -15.84 -9.92
CA TYR A 69 12.60 -14.40 -10.00
C TYR A 69 13.56 -14.07 -11.15
#